data_AF-A0AA37W966-F1
#
_entry.id   AF-A0AA37W966-F1
#
_cell.length_a   1.000
_cell.length_b   1.000
_cell.length_c   1.000
_cell.angle_alpha   90.00
_cell.angle_beta   90.00
_cell.angle_gamma   90.00
#
_symmetry.space_group_name_H-M   'P 1'
#
loop_
_entity.id
_entity.type
_entity.pdbx_description
1 polymer ?
#
loop_
_entity_poly.entity_id
_entity_poly.type
_entity_poly.pdbx_seq_one_letter_code
_entity_poly.pdbx_strand_id
1 'polypeptide(L)'
;MQHLQLPFLLRKLVSTLAIGSALFSAQANADYCKPTNIEKGCAPFALDYFVTDQVSGKISPLQVWYTEQGTFYRQANGALVSWQPQGKKLSFKRWMEAEQLVIEYEPSDLSSLGHKDLEWEQVRGLMPTGVLNTMHFVDNATWNRYTTKRLANKEHAQEVELLDKYQVPVQITIHGRPTMVLSRLYDTDQVQQWLSKLVTFEQMDYADIGDNESDQRVAQLIHQGFVPGHSSETHGH
;
A
#
# COMPACT_ATOMS: atom_id res chain seq x y z
N MET A 1 -4.42 -5.66 -20.51
CA MET A 1 -4.86 -4.95 -19.28
C MET A 1 -4.24 -5.64 -18.07
N GLN A 2 -3.14 -5.10 -17.55
CA GLN A 2 -2.62 -5.57 -16.27
C GLN A 2 -3.40 -4.84 -15.18
N HIS A 3 -4.33 -5.55 -14.55
CA HIS A 3 -5.07 -5.01 -13.41
C HIS A 3 -4.07 -4.56 -12.36
N LEU A 4 -4.09 -3.27 -12.00
CA LEU A 4 -3.44 -2.75 -10.79
C LEU A 4 -4.12 -3.43 -9.59
N GLN A 5 -3.67 -4.62 -9.26
CA GLN A 5 -4.09 -5.30 -8.06
C GLN A 5 -3.12 -4.84 -6.97
N LEU A 6 -3.64 -4.11 -5.97
CA LEU A 6 -3.09 -4.23 -4.61
C LEU A 6 -2.84 -5.72 -4.35
N PRO A 7 -1.84 -6.11 -3.54
CA PRO A 7 -1.76 -7.49 -3.06
C PRO A 7 -3.06 -7.79 -2.30
N PHE A 8 -4.07 -8.31 -3.01
CA PHE A 8 -5.44 -8.53 -2.55
C PHE A 8 -5.41 -9.77 -1.67
N LEU A 9 -4.91 -9.61 -0.45
CA LEU A 9 -4.72 -10.75 0.43
C LEU A 9 -5.92 -11.12 1.28
N LEU A 10 -7.07 -10.41 1.33
CA LEU A 10 -8.39 -10.97 1.74
C LEU A 10 -9.52 -9.90 1.82
N ARG A 11 -10.75 -10.32 1.48
CA ARG A 11 -12.01 -9.60 1.76
C ARG A 11 -12.61 -10.09 3.09
N LYS A 12 -13.01 -9.11 3.91
CA LYS A 12 -13.96 -9.08 5.06
C LYS A 12 -13.96 -10.24 6.07
N LEU A 13 -13.57 -9.92 7.30
CA LEU A 13 -14.18 -10.40 8.55
C LEU A 13 -14.09 -9.23 9.56
N VAL A 14 -15.24 -8.77 10.05
CA VAL A 14 -15.33 -7.70 11.05
C VAL A 14 -16.09 -8.22 12.25
N SER A 15 -15.55 -8.01 13.45
CA SER A 15 -16.33 -7.96 14.69
C SER A 15 -15.64 -7.02 15.67
N THR A 16 -16.43 -6.11 16.20
CA THR A 16 -16.04 -4.92 16.98
C THR A 16 -15.81 -5.27 18.44
N LEU A 17 -14.76 -4.69 19.06
CA LEU A 17 -14.75 -4.47 20.50
C LEU A 17 -13.96 -3.21 20.85
N ALA A 18 -14.56 -2.37 21.71
CA ALA A 18 -13.99 -1.13 22.23
C ALA A 18 -13.27 -1.39 23.56
N ILE A 19 -12.14 -0.71 23.78
CA ILE A 19 -11.45 -0.69 25.08
C ILE A 19 -11.08 0.75 25.42
N GLY A 20 -11.35 1.12 26.68
CA GLY A 20 -11.22 2.47 27.23
C GLY A 20 -9.79 2.93 27.47
N SER A 21 -9.62 4.25 27.49
CA SER A 21 -8.35 4.96 27.55
C SER A 21 -7.87 5.16 28.99
N ALA A 22 -6.58 4.90 29.24
CA ALA A 22 -5.84 5.47 30.35
C ALA A 22 -4.79 6.45 29.79
N LEU A 23 -4.75 7.66 30.35
CA LEU A 23 -3.82 8.71 29.96
C LEU A 23 -2.48 8.53 30.69
N PHE A 24 -1.42 8.29 29.92
CA PHE A 24 -0.04 8.47 30.37
C PHE A 24 0.62 9.52 29.47
N SER A 25 1.21 10.54 30.07
CA SER A 25 2.04 11.53 29.37
C SER A 25 3.37 10.87 29.00
N ALA A 26 3.61 10.66 27.71
CA ALA A 26 4.85 10.06 27.19
C ALA A 26 5.81 11.14 26.66
N GLN A 27 7.10 11.00 27.00
CA GLN A 27 8.17 11.57 26.18
C GLN A 27 7.94 11.15 24.72
N ALA A 28 7.94 12.12 23.80
CA ALA A 28 7.75 11.88 22.36
C ALA A 28 8.96 11.14 21.78
N ASN A 29 9.02 9.82 21.98
CA ASN A 29 9.65 8.96 20.99
C ASN A 29 8.85 9.15 19.71
N ALA A 30 9.48 9.60 18.63
CA ALA A 30 8.78 9.74 17.36
C ALA A 30 8.19 8.38 16.98
N ASP A 31 6.88 8.24 17.13
CA ASP A 31 6.17 7.04 16.73
C ASP A 31 6.28 6.94 15.20
N TYR A 32 6.68 5.76 14.72
CA TYR A 32 6.72 5.54 13.27
C TYR A 32 5.30 5.62 12.70
N CYS A 33 5.21 5.92 11.41
CA CYS A 33 3.94 5.96 10.68
C CYS A 33 3.34 4.55 10.52
N LYS A 34 2.95 3.90 11.62
CA LYS A 34 2.51 2.50 11.68
C LYS A 34 1.27 2.26 10.80
N PRO A 35 1.03 1.02 10.37
CA PRO A 35 -0.15 0.73 9.57
C PRO A 35 -1.50 0.95 10.29
N THR A 36 -1.49 0.86 11.61
CA THR A 36 -2.69 0.91 12.46
C THR A 36 -2.98 2.30 13.03
N ASN A 37 -2.00 3.21 13.05
CA ASN A 37 -2.15 4.56 13.59
C ASN A 37 -1.18 5.51 12.88
N ILE A 38 -1.70 6.62 12.37
CA ILE A 38 -0.90 7.70 11.75
C ILE A 38 -1.08 8.92 12.62
N GLU A 39 -0.05 9.22 13.38
CA GLU A 39 0.01 10.45 14.13
C GLU A 39 0.69 11.51 13.27
N LYS A 40 0.21 12.75 13.39
CA LYS A 40 0.85 13.89 12.71
C LYS A 40 2.30 13.99 13.19
N GLY A 41 3.25 14.11 12.27
CA GLY A 41 4.68 14.13 12.59
C GLY A 41 5.29 12.76 12.89
N CYS A 42 4.60 11.66 12.54
CA CYS A 42 5.18 10.32 12.65
C CYS A 42 6.44 10.16 11.78
N ALA A 43 7.37 9.32 12.23
CA ALA A 43 8.59 9.03 11.49
C ALA A 43 8.30 8.09 10.30
N PRO A 44 8.56 8.49 9.04
CA PRO A 44 8.33 7.61 7.91
C PRO A 44 9.37 6.49 7.86
N PHE A 45 9.02 5.40 7.18
CA PHE A 45 9.88 4.25 6.93
C PHE A 45 9.44 3.50 5.68
N ALA A 46 10.30 2.63 5.15
CA ALA A 46 9.98 1.84 3.97
C ALA A 46 10.46 0.41 4.07
N LEU A 47 9.86 -0.46 3.26
CA LEU A 47 10.04 -1.90 3.30
C LEU A 47 10.19 -2.43 1.88
N ASP A 48 11.15 -3.32 1.67
CA ASP A 48 11.21 -4.16 0.48
C ASP A 48 10.76 -5.57 0.83
N TYR A 49 9.89 -6.14 0.01
CA TYR A 49 9.39 -7.49 0.11
C TYR A 49 9.71 -8.29 -1.15
N PHE A 50 9.88 -9.59 -0.96
CA PHE A 50 9.72 -10.57 -2.02
C PHE A 50 8.38 -11.27 -1.86
N VAL A 51 7.59 -11.26 -2.93
CA VAL A 51 6.32 -11.97 -3.04
C VAL A 51 6.52 -13.17 -3.95
N THR A 52 6.38 -14.37 -3.38
CA THR A 52 6.53 -15.64 -4.09
C THR A 52 5.16 -16.23 -4.37
N ASP A 53 4.81 -16.33 -5.64
CA ASP A 53 3.62 -17.07 -6.06
C ASP A 53 3.84 -18.58 -5.84
N GLN A 54 3.00 -19.20 -5.02
CA GLN A 54 3.20 -20.59 -4.61
C GLN A 54 2.94 -21.62 -5.74
N VAL A 55 2.26 -21.23 -6.81
CA VAL A 55 1.92 -22.14 -7.93
C VAL A 55 3.00 -22.10 -9.01
N SER A 56 3.37 -20.90 -9.44
CA SER A 56 4.35 -20.67 -10.49
C SER A 56 5.79 -20.60 -9.99
N GLY A 57 5.99 -20.40 -8.68
CA GLY A 57 7.31 -20.13 -8.10
C GLY A 57 7.87 -18.76 -8.45
N LYS A 58 7.11 -17.92 -9.16
CA LYS A 58 7.55 -16.58 -9.58
C LYS A 58 7.75 -15.69 -8.35
N ILE A 59 8.92 -15.08 -8.26
CA ILE A 59 9.25 -14.09 -7.24
C ILE A 59 9.11 -12.70 -7.84
N SER A 60 8.42 -11.81 -7.12
CA SER A 60 8.15 -10.44 -7.54
C SER A 60 8.48 -9.48 -6.40
N PRO A 61 9.24 -8.39 -6.65
CA PRO A 61 9.48 -7.38 -5.62
C PRO A 61 8.23 -6.56 -5.35
N LEU A 62 8.08 -6.12 -4.11
CA LEU A 62 7.10 -5.13 -3.68
C LEU A 62 7.79 -4.15 -2.72
N GLN A 63 7.74 -2.86 -3.02
CA GLN A 63 8.23 -1.83 -2.11
C GLN A 63 7.05 -1.08 -1.51
N VAL A 64 7.13 -0.77 -0.21
CA VAL A 64 6.08 -0.07 0.53
C VAL A 64 6.70 1.06 1.34
N TRP A 65 6.17 2.28 1.21
CA TRP A 65 6.57 3.42 2.04
C TRP A 65 5.40 3.85 2.91
N TYR A 66 5.67 3.96 4.20
CA TYR A 66 4.73 4.43 5.21
C TYR A 66 5.09 5.85 5.61
N THR A 67 4.16 6.77 5.37
CA THR A 67 4.39 8.20 5.59
C THR A 67 3.18 8.83 6.28
N GLU A 68 3.35 10.10 6.68
CA GLU A 68 2.26 10.99 7.11
C GLU A 68 1.30 11.26 5.95
N GLN A 69 1.81 11.43 4.73
CA GLN A 69 1.01 11.78 3.55
C GLN A 69 0.22 10.60 2.97
N GLY A 70 0.53 9.37 3.39
CA GLY A 70 -0.13 8.18 2.89
C GLY A 70 0.77 6.96 2.83
N THR A 71 0.34 5.98 2.03
CA THR A 71 1.06 4.72 1.80
C THR A 71 1.37 4.60 0.33
N PHE A 72 2.64 4.42 0.00
CA PHE A 72 3.11 4.26 -1.38
C PHE A 72 3.46 2.80 -1.64
N TYR A 73 3.19 2.35 -2.85
CA TYR A 73 3.49 1.01 -3.32
C TYR A 73 4.23 1.07 -4.65
N ARG A 74 5.36 0.37 -4.74
CA ARG A 74 6.00 0.06 -6.02
C ARG A 74 5.83 -1.41 -6.33
N GLN A 75 5.15 -1.68 -7.42
CA GLN A 75 4.88 -3.03 -7.90
C GLN A 75 6.04 -3.56 -8.74
N ALA A 76 6.06 -4.87 -8.99
CA ALA A 76 7.10 -5.53 -9.77
C ALA A 76 7.21 -5.06 -11.22
N ASN A 77 6.14 -4.49 -11.78
CA ASN A 77 6.17 -3.86 -13.11
C ASN A 77 6.73 -2.42 -13.09
N GLY A 78 7.20 -1.95 -11.93
CA GLY A 78 7.75 -0.60 -11.74
C GLY A 78 6.70 0.46 -11.38
N ALA A 79 5.41 0.17 -11.50
CA ALA A 79 4.34 1.13 -11.24
C ALA A 79 4.40 1.63 -9.79
N LEU A 80 4.43 2.95 -9.62
CA LEU A 80 4.37 3.63 -8.33
C LEU A 80 2.98 4.21 -8.13
N VAL A 81 2.34 3.82 -7.03
CA VAL A 81 1.02 4.34 -6.64
C VAL A 81 1.02 4.75 -5.19
N SER A 82 0.14 5.67 -4.82
CA SER A 82 -0.09 6.00 -3.43
C SER A 82 -1.56 6.09 -3.09
N TRP A 83 -1.83 5.89 -1.82
CA TRP A 83 -3.15 6.02 -1.24
C TRP A 83 -3.10 6.92 -0.04
N GLN A 84 -4.14 7.74 0.13
CA GLN A 84 -4.26 8.65 1.26
C GLN A 84 -5.71 8.66 1.76
N PRO A 85 -5.94 8.75 3.09
CA PRO A 85 -7.28 8.94 3.62
C PRO A 85 -7.79 10.34 3.31
N GLN A 86 -9.03 10.43 2.85
CA GLN A 86 -9.77 11.66 2.61
C GLN A 86 -11.11 11.56 3.36
N GLY A 87 -11.08 11.89 4.67
CA GLY A 87 -12.21 11.65 5.57
C GLY A 87 -12.51 10.14 5.71
N LYS A 88 -13.72 9.73 5.30
CA LYS A 88 -14.14 8.32 5.29
C LYS A 88 -13.85 7.59 3.98
N LYS A 89 -13.26 8.29 3.01
CA LYS A 89 -12.94 7.74 1.69
C LYS A 89 -11.44 7.73 1.48
N LEU A 90 -11.01 7.17 0.37
CA LEU A 90 -9.61 7.13 -0.04
C LEU A 90 -9.42 7.94 -1.31
N SER A 91 -8.33 8.68 -1.40
CA SER A 91 -7.79 9.14 -2.67
C SER A 91 -6.69 8.19 -3.14
N PHE A 92 -6.55 8.07 -4.45
CA PHE A 92 -5.56 7.22 -5.10
C PHE A 92 -4.77 8.06 -6.08
N LYS A 93 -3.46 7.87 -6.11
CA LYS A 93 -2.58 8.56 -7.05
C LYS A 93 -1.71 7.57 -7.81
N ARG A 94 -1.54 7.78 -9.11
CA ARG A 94 -0.54 7.09 -9.94
C ARG A 94 0.59 8.05 -10.25
N TRP A 95 1.82 7.63 -9.95
CA TRP A 95 3.02 8.44 -10.12
C TRP A 95 3.76 8.00 -11.39
N MET A 96 3.82 8.91 -12.35
CA MET A 96 4.48 8.75 -13.65
C MET A 96 5.86 9.38 -13.57
N GLU A 97 6.84 8.60 -13.10
CA GLU A 97 8.17 9.12 -12.77
C GLU A 97 8.98 9.60 -13.98
N ALA A 98 8.77 9.00 -15.16
CA ALA A 98 9.45 9.43 -16.38
C ALA A 98 8.93 10.79 -16.87
N GLU A 99 7.65 11.06 -16.65
CA GLU A 99 6.93 12.27 -17.07
C GLU A 99 6.90 13.35 -15.98
N GLN A 100 7.35 13.04 -14.77
CA GLN A 100 7.23 13.86 -13.55
C GLN A 100 5.80 14.35 -13.28
N LEU A 101 4.83 13.48 -13.56
CA LEU A 101 3.39 13.75 -13.43
C LEU A 101 2.78 12.80 -12.40
N VAL A 102 1.79 13.27 -11.65
CA VAL A 102 0.94 12.43 -10.81
C VAL A 102 -0.52 12.62 -11.21
N ILE A 103 -1.19 11.50 -11.48
CA ILE A 103 -2.63 11.49 -11.75
C ILE A 103 -3.36 11.19 -10.46
N GLU A 104 -4.23 12.11 -10.04
CA GLU A 104 -5.09 11.98 -8.86
C GLU A 104 -6.47 11.46 -9.25
N TYR A 105 -6.94 10.44 -8.54
CA TYR A 105 -8.25 9.85 -8.70
C TYR A 105 -9.07 10.15 -7.44
N GLU A 106 -10.20 10.82 -7.64
CA GLU A 106 -11.13 11.11 -6.57
C GLU A 106 -11.87 9.84 -6.14
N PRO A 107 -12.47 9.81 -4.93
CA PRO A 107 -13.19 8.64 -4.47
C PRO A 107 -14.34 8.18 -5.38
N SER A 108 -14.93 9.08 -6.17
CA SER A 108 -15.92 8.73 -7.20
C SER A 108 -15.34 7.82 -8.28
N ASP A 109 -14.09 8.05 -8.64
CA ASP A 109 -13.41 7.43 -9.77
C ASP A 109 -12.94 6.02 -9.42
N LEU A 110 -12.66 5.78 -8.13
CA LEU A 110 -12.21 4.47 -7.62
C LEU A 110 -13.16 3.32 -7.95
N SER A 111 -14.45 3.61 -8.09
CA SER A 111 -15.44 2.60 -8.47
C SER A 111 -15.16 2.00 -9.85
N SER A 112 -14.76 2.84 -10.81
CA SER A 112 -14.39 2.43 -12.18
C SER A 112 -13.10 1.61 -12.22
N LEU A 113 -12.23 1.78 -11.22
CA LEU A 113 -10.97 1.05 -11.05
C LEU A 113 -11.13 -0.26 -10.26
N GLY A 114 -12.34 -0.61 -9.84
CA GLY A 114 -12.61 -1.81 -9.04
C GLY A 114 -12.23 -1.68 -7.56
N HIS A 115 -12.14 -0.45 -7.05
CA HIS A 115 -11.67 -0.11 -5.71
C HIS A 115 -12.78 0.41 -4.77
N LYS A 116 -14.06 0.16 -5.11
CA LYS A 116 -15.24 0.75 -4.45
C LYS A 116 -15.39 0.50 -2.94
N ASP A 117 -14.80 -0.59 -2.43
CA ASP A 117 -14.95 -1.04 -1.04
C ASP A 117 -13.60 -1.18 -0.31
N LEU A 118 -12.57 -0.42 -0.73
CA LEU A 118 -11.28 -0.42 -0.05
C LEU A 118 -11.33 0.48 1.19
N GLU A 119 -11.04 -0.12 2.34
CA GLU A 119 -10.87 0.59 3.60
C GLU A 119 -9.40 0.96 3.80
N TRP A 120 -9.14 2.06 4.51
CA TRP A 120 -7.78 2.55 4.76
C TRP A 120 -6.88 1.48 5.39
N GLU A 121 -7.43 0.71 6.32
CA GLU A 121 -6.74 -0.37 7.00
C GLU A 121 -6.26 -1.46 6.03
N GLN A 122 -7.04 -1.76 4.99
CA GLN A 122 -6.69 -2.76 3.96
C GLN A 122 -5.60 -2.25 3.01
N VAL A 123 -5.57 -0.93 2.82
CA VAL A 123 -4.59 -0.28 1.95
C VAL A 123 -3.26 -0.07 2.67
N ARG A 124 -3.28 0.16 3.98
CA ARG A 124 -2.06 0.42 4.75
C ARG A 124 -1.51 -0.85 5.39
N GLY A 125 -2.38 -1.71 5.91
CA GLY A 125 -2.02 -3.01 6.43
C GLY A 125 -1.78 -4.00 5.30
N LEU A 126 -0.58 -4.58 5.24
CA LEU A 126 -0.33 -5.77 4.42
C LEU A 126 -1.16 -6.98 4.88
N MET A 127 -1.70 -6.91 6.10
CA MET A 127 -2.69 -7.79 6.69
C MET A 127 -3.73 -6.93 7.43
N PRO A 128 -5.05 -7.17 7.23
CA PRO A 128 -6.07 -6.51 8.04
C PRO A 128 -5.92 -6.88 9.52
N THR A 129 -6.10 -5.92 10.42
CA THR A 129 -6.07 -6.13 11.89
C THR A 129 -7.17 -7.10 12.30
N GLY A 130 -8.33 -7.06 11.64
CA GLY A 130 -9.39 -8.05 11.84
C GLY A 130 -8.92 -9.49 11.63
N VAL A 131 -8.02 -9.74 10.67
CA VAL A 131 -7.42 -11.06 10.48
C VAL A 131 -6.40 -11.36 11.58
N LEU A 132 -5.47 -10.42 11.84
CA LEU A 132 -4.46 -10.58 12.90
C LEU A 132 -5.07 -10.89 14.27
N ASN A 133 -6.22 -10.28 14.60
CA ASN A 133 -6.94 -10.49 15.86
C ASN A 133 -7.55 -11.88 16.00
N THR A 134 -7.72 -12.63 14.90
CA THR A 134 -8.17 -14.04 14.95
C THR A 134 -7.01 -15.03 15.07
N MET A 135 -5.77 -14.56 14.96
CA MET A 135 -4.60 -15.41 15.05
C MET A 135 -4.16 -15.56 16.51
N HIS A 136 -3.64 -16.73 16.85
CA HIS A 136 -3.10 -17.00 18.18
C HIS A 136 -1.59 -16.78 18.20
N PHE A 137 -1.11 -16.21 19.30
CA PHE A 137 0.31 -16.12 19.57
C PHE A 137 0.95 -17.52 19.67
N VAL A 138 2.06 -17.71 18.96
CA VAL A 138 2.84 -18.94 18.96
C VAL A 138 4.08 -18.76 19.82
N ASP A 139 4.98 -17.86 19.40
CA ASP A 139 6.22 -17.54 20.08
C ASP A 139 6.74 -16.15 19.70
N ASN A 140 7.82 -15.75 20.37
CA ASN A 140 8.63 -14.62 19.94
C ASN A 140 9.78 -15.11 19.06
N ALA A 141 10.17 -14.31 18.09
CA ALA A 141 11.31 -14.54 17.23
C ALA A 141 12.14 -13.25 17.08
N THR A 142 13.13 -13.31 16.20
CA THR A 142 13.98 -12.15 15.89
C THR A 142 14.24 -12.05 14.40
N TRP A 143 14.09 -10.83 13.86
CA TRP A 143 14.48 -10.49 12.49
C TRP A 143 15.41 -9.28 12.52
N ASN A 144 16.62 -9.40 11.97
CA ASN A 144 17.62 -8.31 11.94
C ASN A 144 17.80 -7.57 13.28
N ARG A 145 17.87 -8.33 14.39
CA ARG A 145 17.98 -7.86 15.79
C ARG A 145 16.71 -7.23 16.39
N TYR A 146 15.63 -7.12 15.63
CA TYR A 146 14.34 -6.70 16.15
C TYR A 146 13.56 -7.90 16.69
N THR A 147 12.81 -7.67 17.77
CA THR A 147 11.84 -8.65 18.28
C THR A 147 10.64 -8.73 17.33
N THR A 148 10.22 -9.96 17.06
CA THR A 148 9.03 -10.27 16.27
C THR A 148 8.11 -11.21 17.04
N LYS A 149 6.82 -11.22 16.69
CA LYS A 149 5.83 -12.17 17.21
C LYS A 149 5.35 -13.08 16.10
N ARG A 150 5.35 -14.38 16.31
CA ARG A 150 4.70 -15.32 15.39
C ARG A 150 3.27 -15.56 15.81
N LEU A 151 2.37 -15.39 14.86
CA LEU A 151 0.94 -15.57 14.99
C LEU A 151 0.51 -16.67 14.01
N ALA A 152 -0.39 -17.55 14.44
CA ALA A 152 -0.93 -18.60 13.58
C ALA A 152 -2.44 -18.72 13.72
N ASN A 153 -3.12 -18.96 12.60
CA ASN A 153 -4.48 -19.45 12.55
C ASN A 153 -4.46 -20.80 11.84
N LYS A 154 -4.55 -21.89 12.61
CA LYS A 154 -4.50 -23.26 12.09
C LYS A 154 -5.72 -23.63 11.28
N GLU A 155 -6.89 -23.08 11.61
CA GLU A 155 -8.16 -23.36 10.90
C GLU A 155 -8.09 -22.88 9.45
N HIS A 156 -7.33 -21.82 9.19
CA HIS A 156 -7.16 -21.22 7.87
C HIS A 156 -5.77 -21.44 7.26
N ALA A 157 -4.90 -22.22 7.90
CA ALA A 157 -3.52 -22.44 7.49
C ALA A 157 -2.78 -21.12 7.18
N GLN A 158 -2.84 -20.19 8.14
CA GLN A 158 -2.23 -18.86 8.06
C GLN A 158 -1.17 -18.68 9.13
N GLU A 159 -0.03 -18.13 8.75
CA GLU A 159 1.06 -17.78 9.66
C GLU A 159 1.59 -16.39 9.32
N VAL A 160 1.86 -15.61 10.35
CA VAL A 160 2.42 -14.26 10.23
C VAL A 160 3.49 -14.07 11.27
N GLU A 161 4.67 -13.63 10.85
CA GLU A 161 5.67 -13.09 11.76
C GLU A 161 5.56 -11.56 11.72
N LEU A 162 5.20 -10.93 12.84
CA LEU A 162 4.94 -9.50 12.95
C LEU A 162 6.11 -8.77 13.63
N LEU A 163 6.57 -7.69 13.01
CA LEU A 163 7.59 -6.81 13.57
C LEU A 163 6.94 -5.78 14.51
N ASP A 164 7.04 -6.01 15.81
CA ASP A 164 6.30 -5.25 16.84
C ASP A 164 6.51 -3.73 16.76
N LYS A 165 7.76 -3.30 16.55
CA LYS A 165 8.13 -1.88 16.53
C LYS A 165 7.41 -1.09 15.43
N TYR A 166 7.22 -1.71 14.26
CA TYR A 166 6.66 -1.08 13.06
C TYR A 166 5.23 -1.54 12.76
N GLN A 167 4.78 -2.61 13.42
CA GLN A 167 3.50 -3.29 13.19
C GLN A 167 3.30 -3.73 11.74
N VAL A 168 4.36 -4.27 11.14
CA VAL A 168 4.36 -4.78 9.76
C VAL A 168 4.83 -6.24 9.74
N PRO A 169 4.34 -7.06 8.81
CA PRO A 169 4.75 -8.46 8.73
C PRO A 169 6.20 -8.57 8.23
N VAL A 170 7.02 -9.34 8.92
CA VAL A 170 8.28 -9.87 8.38
C VAL A 170 8.00 -10.99 7.39
N GLN A 171 6.99 -11.82 7.67
CA GLN A 171 6.59 -12.89 6.79
C GLN A 171 5.08 -13.10 6.86
N ILE A 172 4.46 -13.37 5.72
CA ILE A 172 3.09 -13.85 5.61
C ILE A 172 3.10 -15.14 4.81
N THR A 173 2.56 -16.20 5.41
CA THR A 173 2.29 -17.48 4.74
C THR A 173 0.81 -17.76 4.83
N ILE A 174 0.13 -17.86 3.69
CA ILE A 174 -1.27 -18.31 3.62
C ILE A 174 -1.32 -19.44 2.59
N HIS A 175 -1.82 -20.60 2.99
CA HIS A 175 -1.88 -21.77 2.10
C HIS A 175 -2.65 -21.46 0.80
N GLY A 176 -2.04 -21.75 -0.35
CA GLY A 176 -2.63 -21.52 -1.67
C GLY A 176 -2.62 -20.05 -2.12
N ARG A 177 -1.87 -19.19 -1.42
CA ARG A 177 -1.69 -17.77 -1.78
C ARG A 177 -0.20 -17.41 -1.84
N PRO A 178 0.16 -16.30 -2.50
CA PRO A 178 1.53 -15.84 -2.50
C PRO A 178 2.07 -15.64 -1.08
N THR A 179 3.29 -16.11 -0.86
CA THR A 179 4.04 -15.88 0.38
C THR A 179 4.80 -14.57 0.26
N MET A 180 4.79 -13.76 1.31
CA MET A 180 5.51 -12.49 1.33
C MET A 180 6.57 -12.50 2.43
N VAL A 181 7.80 -12.10 2.08
CA VAL A 181 8.95 -12.06 3.01
C VAL A 181 9.64 -10.71 2.92
N LEU A 182 9.82 -10.07 4.07
CA LEU A 182 10.54 -8.81 4.22
C LEU A 182 12.03 -9.03 3.99
N SER A 183 12.58 -8.34 3.01
CA SER A 183 14.00 -8.41 2.67
C SER A 183 14.78 -7.24 3.26
N ARG A 184 14.17 -6.05 3.35
CA ARG A 184 14.84 -4.85 3.86
C ARG A 184 13.88 -3.88 4.51
N LEU A 185 14.38 -3.18 5.54
CA LEU A 185 13.73 -2.05 6.18
C LEU A 185 14.64 -0.83 6.05
N TYR A 186 14.07 0.29 5.60
CA TYR A 186 14.74 1.58 5.46
C TYR A 186 14.27 2.53 6.55
N ASP A 187 15.21 3.31 7.07
CA ASP A 187 14.93 4.31 8.10
C ASP A 187 14.39 5.62 7.51
N THR A 188 14.11 6.56 8.41
CA THR A 188 13.45 7.82 8.10
C THR A 188 14.23 8.69 7.13
N ASP A 189 15.56 8.77 7.25
CA ASP A 189 16.36 9.71 6.44
C ASP A 189 16.33 9.31 4.96
N GLN A 190 16.46 8.02 4.68
CA GLN A 190 16.38 7.49 3.31
C GLN A 190 15.00 7.73 2.69
N VAL A 191 13.94 7.59 3.49
CA VAL A 191 12.57 7.80 3.01
C VAL A 191 12.28 9.28 2.78
N GLN A 192 12.75 10.17 3.65
CA GLN A 192 12.58 11.62 3.50
C GLN A 192 13.27 12.13 2.23
N GLN A 193 14.48 11.64 1.93
CA GLN A 193 15.18 12.00 0.69
C GLN A 193 14.43 11.52 -0.56
N TRP A 194 13.75 10.38 -0.49
CA TRP A 194 12.92 9.90 -1.59
C TRP A 194 11.64 10.74 -1.73
N LEU A 195 10.95 11.06 -0.63
CA LEU A 195 9.74 11.89 -0.64
C LEU A 195 10.00 13.29 -1.20
N SER A 196 11.16 13.89 -0.90
CA SER A 196 11.51 15.23 -1.43
C SER A 196 11.69 15.25 -2.95
N LYS A 197 11.79 14.10 -3.62
CA LYS A 197 11.80 14.03 -5.09
C LYS A 197 10.39 14.03 -5.67
N LEU A 198 9.40 13.60 -4.89
CA LEU A 198 8.01 13.50 -5.34
C LEU A 198 7.27 14.84 -5.28
N VAL A 199 7.69 15.75 -4.40
CA VAL A 199 7.04 17.08 -4.25
C VAL A 199 7.19 17.97 -5.50
N THR A 200 8.07 17.61 -6.43
CA THR A 200 8.28 18.35 -7.68
C THR A 200 7.37 17.90 -8.82
N PHE A 201 6.54 16.87 -8.60
CA PHE A 201 5.70 16.31 -9.64
C PHE A 201 4.49 17.21 -9.87
N GLU A 202 4.18 17.44 -11.14
CA GLU A 202 2.97 18.14 -11.55
C GLU A 202 1.76 17.25 -11.21
N GLN A 203 0.71 17.84 -10.63
CA GLN A 203 -0.50 17.11 -10.27
C GLN A 203 -1.59 17.39 -11.30
N MET A 204 -2.30 16.34 -11.72
CA MET A 204 -3.41 16.41 -12.66
C MET A 204 -4.55 15.53 -12.16
N ASP A 205 -5.76 16.07 -12.15
CA ASP A 205 -6.94 15.31 -11.80
C ASP A 205 -7.29 14.37 -12.96
N TYR A 206 -7.76 13.17 -12.64
CA TYR A 206 -8.11 12.16 -13.64
C TYR A 206 -9.16 12.67 -14.64
N ALA A 207 -10.11 13.48 -14.17
CA ALA A 207 -11.15 14.08 -15.01
C ALA A 207 -10.57 15.03 -16.08
N ASP A 208 -9.44 15.69 -15.79
CA ASP A 208 -8.83 16.69 -16.67
C ASP A 208 -7.98 16.07 -17.79
N ILE A 209 -7.76 14.75 -17.76
CA ILE A 209 -6.97 14.06 -18.79
C ILE A 209 -7.62 14.18 -20.17
N GLY A 210 -8.96 14.06 -20.24
CA GLY A 210 -9.69 14.13 -21.51
C GLY A 210 -9.68 15.51 -22.16
N ASP A 211 -9.58 16.58 -21.36
CA ASP A 211 -9.50 17.95 -21.86
C ASP A 211 -8.04 18.33 -22.24
N ASN A 212 -7.06 17.58 -21.75
CA ASN A 212 -5.63 17.82 -21.93
C ASN A 212 -4.94 16.80 -22.86
N GLU A 213 -5.67 16.14 -23.75
CA GLU A 213 -5.10 15.18 -24.72
C GLU A 213 -4.03 15.81 -25.64
N SER A 214 -4.00 17.14 -25.75
CA SER A 214 -2.98 17.87 -26.50
C SER A 214 -1.61 17.94 -25.80
N ASP A 215 -1.52 17.67 -24.49
CA ASP A 215 -0.24 17.50 -23.80
C ASP A 215 0.39 16.16 -24.21
N GLN A 216 1.59 16.22 -24.78
CA GLN A 216 2.31 15.04 -25.28
C GLN A 216 2.57 13.99 -24.18
N ARG A 217 2.73 14.41 -22.91
CA ARG A 217 2.87 13.49 -21.78
C ARG A 217 1.57 12.75 -21.54
N VAL A 218 0.45 13.47 -21.52
CA VAL A 218 -0.90 12.87 -21.34
C VAL A 218 -1.23 11.91 -22.48
N ALA A 219 -0.96 12.29 -23.73
CA ALA A 219 -1.17 11.43 -24.89
C ALA A 219 -0.37 10.12 -24.82
N GLN A 220 0.88 10.17 -24.34
CA GLN A 220 1.70 8.97 -24.11
C GLN A 220 1.08 8.04 -23.06
N LEU A 221 0.49 8.60 -22.00
CA LEU A 221 -0.17 7.83 -20.93
C LEU A 221 -1.44 7.14 -21.42
N ILE A 222 -2.23 7.81 -22.25
CA ILE A 222 -3.41 7.23 -22.89
C ILE A 222 -3.00 6.03 -23.76
N HIS A 223 -1.99 6.19 -24.61
CA HIS A 223 -1.51 5.12 -25.49
C HIS A 223 -0.93 3.91 -24.74
N GLN A 224 -0.39 4.12 -23.55
CA GLN A 224 0.10 3.05 -22.68
C GLN A 224 -1.03 2.36 -21.88
N GLY A 225 -2.29 2.77 -22.07
CA GLY A 225 -3.47 2.15 -21.46
C GLY A 225 -3.70 2.54 -20.00
N PHE A 226 -3.13 3.67 -19.55
CA PHE A 226 -3.32 4.15 -18.17
C PHE A 226 -4.72 4.75 -17.93
N VAL A 227 -5.45 5.08 -19.00
CA VAL A 227 -6.79 5.68 -18.98
C VAL A 227 -7.79 4.71 -19.65
N PRO A 228 -8.68 4.04 -18.89
CA PRO A 228 -9.72 3.19 -19.45
C PRO A 228 -10.73 4.03 -20.25
N GLY A 229 -10.94 3.71 -21.53
CA GLY A 229 -12.01 4.31 -22.36
C GLY A 229 -11.56 4.95 -23.68
N HIS A 230 -10.26 5.23 -23.88
CA HIS A 230 -9.76 5.89 -25.10
C HIS A 230 -9.17 4.91 -26.15
N SER A 231 -9.30 3.60 -25.96
CA SER A 231 -8.87 2.63 -26.98
C SER A 231 -9.86 2.62 -28.15
N SER A 232 -9.49 3.38 -29.19
CA SER A 232 -10.03 3.45 -30.56
C SER A 232 -11.49 3.90 -30.74
N GLU A 233 -11.70 5.21 -30.75
CA GLU A 233 -12.62 5.84 -31.71
C GLU A 233 -11.80 6.51 -32.82
N THR A 234 -11.05 5.71 -33.59
CA THR A 234 -10.59 6.16 -34.90
C THR A 234 -11.82 6.31 -35.79
N HIS A 235 -12.09 7.57 -36.14
CA HIS A 235 -13.13 8.00 -37.06
C HIS A 235 -13.10 7.20 -38.37
N GLY A 236 -14.22 6.57 -38.71
CA GLY A 236 -14.53 6.26 -40.10
C GLY A 236 -15.12 7.50 -40.76
N HIS A 237 -14.32 8.16 -41.60
CA HIS A 237 -14.81 9.02 -42.67
C HIS A 237 -14.73 8.26 -44.00
#